data_AF-A0A7V3SPP9-F1
#
_entry.id   AF-A0A7V3SPP9-F1
#
_cell.length_a   1.000
_cell.length_b   1.000
_cell.length_c   1.000
_cell.angle_alpha   90.00
_cell.angle_beta   90.00
_cell.angle_gamma   90.00
#
_symmetry.space_group_name_H-M   'P 1'
#
loop_
_entity.id
_entity.type
_entity.pdbx_description
1 polymer ?
#
loop_
_entity_poly.entity_id
_entity_poly.type
_entity_poly.pdbx_seq_one_letter_code
_entity_poly.pdbx_strand_id
1 'polypeptide(L)' 'MPKMLPTVVGNLVSKPATRPHPYKRREAFVRARGRIIFDISRCIFCGACALRCPAGAIRVNRAEREL' A
#
# COMPACT_ATOMS: atom_id res chain seq x y z
N MET A 1 27.19 18.62 -29.02
CA MET A 1 26.80 18.10 -27.68
C MET A 1 26.26 19.13 -26.66
N PRO A 2 25.90 20.41 -26.95
CA PRO A 2 25.39 21.33 -25.91
C PRO A 2 23.85 21.37 -25.76
N LYS A 3 23.08 20.55 -26.48
CA LYS A 3 21.60 20.62 -26.50
C LYS A 3 20.92 20.32 -25.15
N MET A 4 21.62 19.74 -24.17
CA MET A 4 21.09 19.45 -22.83
C MET A 4 21.31 20.57 -21.81
N LEU A 5 22.17 21.56 -22.08
CA LEU A 5 22.50 22.62 -21.13
C LEU A 5 21.27 23.40 -20.63
N PRO A 6 20.33 23.81 -21.51
CA PRO A 6 19.13 24.53 -21.08
C PRO A 6 18.26 23.70 -20.11
N THR A 7 18.15 22.40 -20.36
CA THR A 7 17.40 21.46 -19.51
C THR A 7 18.06 21.29 -18.15
N VAL A 8 19.39 21.21 -18.09
CA VAL A 8 20.14 21.11 -16.83
C VAL A 8 19.94 22.37 -15.99
N VAL A 9 20.04 23.55 -16.59
CA VAL A 9 19.80 24.82 -15.89
C VAL A 9 18.35 24.93 -15.40
N GLY A 10 17.37 24.55 -16.23
CA GLY A 10 15.96 24.53 -15.82
C GLY A 10 15.66 23.56 -14.68
N ASN A 11 16.30 22.38 -14.68
CA ASN A 11 16.16 21.39 -13.63
C ASN A 11 16.83 21.81 -12.30
N LEU A 12 17.89 22.63 -12.34
CA LEU A 12 18.56 23.11 -11.12
C LEU A 12 17.73 24.14 -10.34
N VAL A 13 16.97 24.98 -11.06
CA VAL A 13 16.14 26.04 -10.47
C VAL A 13 14.74 25.53 -10.08
N SER A 14 14.24 24.52 -10.79
CA SER A 14 12.93 23.94 -10.49
C SER A 14 12.93 23.14 -9.19
N LYS A 15 11.74 23.01 -8.58
CA LYS A 15 11.58 22.21 -7.37
C LYS A 15 11.89 20.74 -7.67
N PRO A 16 12.48 20.00 -6.71
CA PRO A 16 12.71 18.58 -6.87
C PRO A 16 11.41 17.83 -7.20
N ALA A 17 11.47 16.92 -8.17
CA ALA A 17 10.34 16.06 -8.52
C ALA A 17 9.98 15.05 -7.40
N THR A 18 10.84 14.92 -6.39
CA THR A 18 10.64 14.02 -5.25
C THR A 18 9.67 14.59 -4.22
N ARG A 19 8.96 13.70 -3.53
CA ARG A 19 8.19 14.03 -2.32
C ARG A 19 9.04 13.60 -1.12
N PRO A 20 9.33 14.50 -0.16
CA PRO A 20 10.21 14.16 0.94
C PRO A 20 9.53 13.17 1.89
N HIS A 21 9.76 11.87 1.70
CA HIS A 21 9.38 10.83 2.67
C HIS A 21 10.40 10.82 3.82
N PRO A 22 10.00 10.76 5.11
CA PRO A 22 8.67 10.46 5.65
C PRO A 22 7.75 11.66 5.89
N TYR A 23 8.25 12.89 5.73
CA TYR A 23 7.55 14.14 6.08
C TYR A 23 6.29 14.41 5.25
N LYS A 24 6.32 14.13 3.95
CA LYS A 24 5.19 14.30 3.02
C LYS A 24 4.89 12.97 2.32
N ARG A 25 4.00 12.17 2.91
CA ARG A 25 3.54 10.91 2.32
C ARG A 25 2.64 11.17 1.11
N ARG A 26 2.69 10.28 0.14
CA ARG A 26 1.75 10.28 -1.00
C ARG A 26 0.42 9.70 -0.52
N GLU A 27 -0.65 10.43 -0.77
CA GLU A 27 -2.02 9.93 -0.58
C GLU A 27 -2.25 8.71 -1.47
N ALA A 28 -2.93 7.71 -0.91
CA ALA A 28 -3.29 6.51 -1.64
C ALA A 28 -4.36 6.83 -2.70
N PHE A 29 -4.31 6.13 -3.83
CA PHE A 29 -5.37 6.21 -4.83
C PHE A 29 -6.65 5.55 -4.29
N VAL A 30 -7.81 5.94 -4.83
CA VAL A 30 -9.16 5.53 -4.36
C VAL A 30 -9.36 4.01 -4.21
N ARG A 31 -8.65 3.18 -4.98
CA ARG A 31 -8.72 1.70 -4.91
C ARG A 31 -7.37 1.04 -4.69
N ALA A 32 -6.43 1.75 -4.07
CA ALA A 32 -5.15 1.17 -3.71
C ALA A 32 -5.33 0.06 -2.67
N ARG A 33 -4.77 -1.13 -2.93
CA ARG A 33 -4.79 -2.24 -1.99
C ARG A 33 -3.72 -1.98 -0.91
N GLY A 34 -4.17 -1.50 0.24
CA GLY A 34 -3.33 -1.24 1.41
C GLY A 34 -3.36 -2.39 2.42
N ARG A 35 -3.40 -2.01 3.70
CA ARG A 35 -3.53 -2.96 4.81
C ARG A 35 -4.91 -3.61 4.80
N ILE A 36 -4.95 -4.94 4.93
CA ILE A 36 -6.18 -5.70 5.13
C ILE A 36 -6.62 -5.55 6.60
N ILE A 37 -7.89 -5.25 6.81
CA ILE A 37 -8.51 -5.16 8.14
C ILE A 37 -9.56 -6.26 8.24
N PHE A 38 -9.48 -7.07 9.29
CA PHE A 38 -10.46 -8.11 9.58
C PHE A 38 -11.47 -7.59 10.57
N ASP A 39 -12.75 -7.60 10.19
CA ASP A 39 -13.85 -7.31 11.10
C ASP A 39 -14.38 -8.62 11.68
N ILE A 40 -13.96 -8.92 12.90
CA ILE A 40 -14.27 -10.18 13.58
C ILE A 40 -15.77 -10.28 13.90
N SER A 41 -16.45 -9.15 14.15
CA SER A 41 -17.89 -9.12 14.44
C SER A 41 -18.75 -9.66 13.30
N ARG A 42 -18.26 -9.55 12.06
CA ARG A 42 -18.91 -10.06 10.83
C ARG A 42 -18.35 -11.40 10.37
N CYS A 43 -17.31 -11.92 11.03
CA CYS A 43 -16.66 -13.15 10.63
C CYS A 43 -17.44 -14.37 11.14
N ILE A 44 -17.84 -15.26 10.21
CA ILE A 44 -18.46 -16.55 10.57
C ILE A 44 -17.46 -17.71 10.64
N PHE A 45 -16.16 -17.41 10.54
CA PHE A 45 -15.07 -18.39 10.58
C PHE A 45 -15.18 -19.50 9.51
N CYS A 46 -15.65 -19.14 8.30
CA CYS A 46 -15.82 -20.10 7.21
C CYS A 46 -14.49 -20.62 6.65
N GLY A 47 -13.40 -19.85 6.76
CA GLY A 47 -12.07 -20.23 6.25
C GLY A 47 -11.84 -19.95 4.76
N ALA A 48 -12.84 -19.44 4.03
CA ALA A 48 -12.73 -19.18 2.60
C ALA A 48 -11.62 -18.18 2.23
N CYS A 49 -11.40 -17.16 3.07
CA CYS A 49 -10.32 -16.20 2.89
C CYS A 49 -8.93 -16.84 3.03
N ALA A 50 -8.74 -17.78 3.95
CA ALA A 50 -7.51 -18.53 4.11
C ALA A 50 -7.26 -19.45 2.92
N LEU A 51 -8.28 -20.19 2.48
CA LEU A 51 -8.19 -21.09 1.32
C LEU A 51 -7.85 -20.34 0.02
N ARG A 52 -8.40 -19.14 -0.17
CA ARG A 52 -8.18 -18.33 -1.38
C ARG A 52 -6.88 -17.50 -1.32
N CYS A 53 -6.21 -17.44 -0.18
CA CYS A 53 -4.98 -16.66 -0.05
C CYS A 53 -3.82 -17.38 -0.77
N PRO A 54 -3.26 -16.81 -1.86
CA PRO A 54 -2.17 -17.46 -2.58
C PRO A 54 -0.87 -17.51 -1.76
N ALA A 55 -0.69 -16.59 -0.82
CA ALA A 55 0.48 -16.52 0.04
C ALA A 55 0.34 -17.34 1.33
N GLY A 56 -0.83 -17.94 1.61
CA GLY A 56 -1.08 -18.65 2.87
C GLY A 56 -0.98 -17.76 4.12
N ALA A 57 -1.13 -16.44 3.98
CA ALA A 57 -0.89 -15.47 5.04
C ALA A 57 -2.06 -15.29 6.03
N ILE A 58 -3.18 -15.98 5.81
CA ILE A 58 -4.40 -15.86 6.61
C ILE A 58 -4.65 -17.20 7.31
N ARG A 59 -4.89 -17.15 8.62
CA ARG A 59 -5.31 -18.30 9.43
C ARG A 59 -6.68 -18.04 10.01
N VAL A 60 -7.53 -19.06 10.02
CA VAL A 60 -8.86 -19.02 10.62
C VAL A 60 -8.99 -20.21 11.55
N ASN A 61 -9.23 -19.95 12.83
CA ASN A 61 -9.50 -20.97 13.83
C ASN A 61 -10.97 -20.91 14.22
N ARG A 62 -11.71 -22.03 14.11
CA ARG A 62 -13.12 -22.09 14.49
C ARG A 62 -13.32 -22.33 15.99
N ALA A 63 -12.35 -22.94 16.66
CA ALA A 63 -12.42 -23.23 18.09
C ALA A 63 -12.25 -21.96 18.93
N GLU A 64 -11.48 -20.99 18.44
CA GLU A 64 -11.21 -19.69 19.10
C GLU A 64 -12.20 -18.63 18.59
N ARG A 65 -13.51 -18.87 18.78
CA ARG A 65 -14.57 -17.96 18.32
C ARG A 65 -14.71 -16.68 19.16
N GLU A 66 -13.87 -16.54 20.19
CA GLU A 66 -13.85 -15.47 21.18
C GLU A 66 -12.43 -14.89 21.21
N LEU A 67 -12.22 -13.73 20.59
CA LEU A 67 -11.04 -12.88 20.75
C LEU A 67 -11.52 -11.45 20.96
#